data_AF-A0A432GMV9-F1
#
_entry.id   AF-A0A432GMV9-F1
#
_cell.length_a   1.000
_cell.length_b   1.000
_cell.length_c   1.000
_cell.angle_alpha   90.00
_cell.angle_beta   90.00
_cell.angle_gamma   90.00
#
_symmetry.space_group_name_H-M   'P 1'
#
loop_
_entity.id
_entity.type
_entity.pdbx_description
1 polymer ?
#
loop_
_entity_poly.entity_id
_entity_poly.type
_entity_poly.pdbx_seq_one_letter_code
_entity_poly.pdbx_strand_id
1 'polypeptide(L)' 'MRKDLGIALEEARANKAHLPVTALVDQFYSEVQALGGSRWDTSSLIARLEAMQQMNNK' A
#
# COMPACT_ATOMS: atom_id res chain seq x y z
N MET A 1 -9.00 -1.62 0.58
CA MET A 1 -7.74 -1.37 -0.16
C MET A 1 -6.89 -2.60 -0.37
N ARG A 2 -6.17 -3.14 0.63
CA ARG A 2 -5.31 -4.34 0.38
C ARG A 2 -6.05 -5.55 -0.19
N LYS A 3 -7.29 -5.79 0.26
CA LYS A 3 -8.15 -6.82 -0.33
C LYS A 3 -8.32 -6.61 -1.84
N ASP A 4 -8.72 -5.41 -2.23
CA ASP A 4 -9.05 -5.06 -3.62
C ASP A 4 -7.79 -5.09 -4.51
N LEU A 5 -6.65 -4.62 -3.97
CA LEU A 5 -5.34 -4.71 -4.63
C LEU A 5 -4.87 -6.15 -4.80
N GLY A 6 -5.12 -7.01 -3.81
CA GLY A 6 -4.84 -8.44 -3.89
C GLY A 6 -5.59 -9.12 -5.04
N ILE A 7 -6.89 -8.83 -5.16
CA ILE A 7 -7.73 -9.32 -6.27
C ILE A 7 -7.19 -8.83 -7.63
N ALA A 8 -6.86 -7.53 -7.74
CA ALA A 8 -6.34 -6.97 -8.98
C ALA A 8 -4.98 -7.58 -9.38
N LEU A 9 -4.09 -7.84 -8.40
CA LEU A 9 -2.79 -8.46 -8.63
C LEU A 9 -2.93 -9.95 -9.01
N GLU A 10 -3.88 -10.66 -8.42
CA GLU A 10 -4.17 -12.05 -8.76
C GLU A 10 -4.70 -12.17 -10.20
N GLU A 11 -5.66 -11.32 -10.57
CA GLU A 11 -6.19 -11.25 -11.94
C GLU A 11 -5.08 -10.86 -12.94
N ALA A 12 -4.21 -9.93 -12.57
CA ALA A 12 -3.08 -9.55 -13.42
C ALA A 12 -2.12 -10.72 -13.67
N ARG A 13 -1.86 -11.57 -12.66
CA ARG A 13 -1.06 -12.79 -12.83
C ARG A 13 -1.72 -13.76 -13.80
N ALA A 14 -3.04 -13.95 -13.71
CA ALA A 14 -3.78 -14.82 -14.62
C ALA A 14 -3.69 -14.32 -16.08
N ASN A 15 -3.75 -13.01 -16.29
CA ASN A 15 -3.68 -12.38 -17.62
C ASN A 15 -2.27 -12.08 -18.12
N LYS A 16 -1.22 -12.40 -17.35
CA LYS A 16 0.17 -11.99 -17.64
C LYS A 16 0.35 -10.47 -17.79
N ALA A 17 -0.50 -9.70 -17.10
CA ALA A 17 -0.39 -8.25 -17.04
C ALA A 17 0.62 -7.83 -15.95
N HIS A 18 1.51 -6.91 -16.30
CA HIS A 18 2.48 -6.36 -15.35
C HIS A 18 1.91 -5.12 -14.66
N LEU A 19 1.67 -5.21 -13.34
CA LEU A 19 1.16 -4.10 -12.53
C LEU A 19 2.17 -3.66 -11.44
N PRO A 20 3.36 -3.16 -11.81
CA PRO A 20 4.41 -2.81 -10.86
C PRO A 20 3.99 -1.70 -9.88
N VAL A 21 3.22 -0.71 -10.34
CA VAL A 21 2.73 0.38 -9.49
C VAL A 21 1.70 -0.14 -8.49
N THR A 22 0.80 -1.03 -8.90
CA THR A 22 -0.19 -1.64 -8.00
C THR A 22 0.48 -2.46 -6.90
N ALA A 23 1.53 -3.22 -7.25
CA ALA A 23 2.31 -3.98 -6.26
C ALA A 23 3.03 -3.06 -5.27
N LEU A 24 3.60 -1.95 -5.74
CA LEU A 24 4.22 -0.94 -4.88
C LEU A 24 3.19 -0.30 -3.91
N VAL A 25 2.00 0.04 -4.42
CA VAL A 25 0.93 0.61 -3.59
C VAL A 25 0.43 -0.40 -2.57
N ASP A 26 0.32 -1.69 -2.92
CA ASP A 26 -0.01 -2.75 -1.96
C ASP A 26 1.01 -2.85 -0.82
N GLN A 27 2.30 -2.72 -1.13
CA GLN A 27 3.36 -2.65 -0.12
C GLN A 27 3.21 -1.42 0.78
N PHE A 28 2.89 -0.24 0.23
CA PHE A 28 2.65 0.95 1.06
C PHE A 28 1.46 0.78 2.01
N TYR A 29 0.37 0.13 1.56
CA TYR A 29 -0.74 -0.20 2.45
C TYR A 29 -0.37 -1.25 3.50
N SER A 30 0.59 -2.14 3.23
CA SER A 30 1.14 -3.06 4.23
C SER A 30 1.89 -2.31 5.33
N GLU A 31 2.64 -1.26 4.97
CA GLU A 31 3.30 -0.39 5.94
C GLU A 31 2.30 0.42 6.77
N VAL A 32 1.23 0.93 6.15
CA VAL A 32 0.11 1.57 6.88
C VAL A 32 -0.54 0.62 7.88
N GLN A 33 -0.72 -0.66 7.53
CA GLN A 33 -1.22 -1.67 8.47
C GLN A 33 -0.26 -1.88 9.65
N ALA A 34 1.06 -1.89 9.39
CA ALA A 34 2.08 -1.97 10.44
C ALA A 34 2.08 -0.75 11.38
N LEU A 35 1.67 0.42 10.88
CA LEU A 35 1.42 1.63 11.68
C LEU A 35 0.11 1.57 12.49
N GLY A 36 -0.66 0.48 12.40
CA GLY A 36 -1.96 0.31 13.07
C GLY A 36 -3.16 0.82 12.26
N GLY A 37 -2.94 1.26 11.01
CA GLY A 37 -3.96 1.89 10.15
C GLY A 37 -4.90 0.95 9.42
N SER A 38 -5.17 -0.26 9.94
CA SER A 38 -5.94 -1.31 9.25
C SER A 38 -7.34 -0.87 8.77
N ARG A 39 -7.96 0.12 9.44
CA ARG A 39 -9.27 0.68 9.10
C ARG A 39 -9.23 2.15 8.67
N TRP A 40 -8.05 2.71 8.42
CA TRP A 40 -7.94 4.07 7.91
C TRP A 40 -8.41 4.16 6.46
N ASP A 41 -8.83 5.35 6.04
CA ASP A 41 -9.28 5.60 4.68
C ASP A 41 -8.11 5.62 3.67
N THR A 42 -8.39 5.86 2.39
CA THR A 42 -7.39 5.85 1.32
C THR A 42 -6.33 6.94 1.44
N SER A 43 -6.60 8.03 2.17
CA SER A 43 -5.62 9.08 2.45
C SER A 43 -4.54 8.66 3.46
N SER A 44 -4.66 7.48 4.08
CA SER A 44 -3.68 6.91 5.03
C SER A 44 -2.26 6.77 4.48
N LEU A 45 -2.07 6.78 3.16
CA LEU A 45 -0.75 6.85 2.54
C LEU A 45 0.02 8.14 2.92
N ILE A 46 -0.69 9.22 3.28
CA ILE A 46 -0.08 10.45 3.81
C ILE A 46 0.52 10.19 5.19
N ALA A 47 -0.17 9.46 6.07
CA ALA A 47 0.36 9.12 7.40
C ALA A 47 1.65 8.30 7.30
N ARG A 48 1.76 7.42 6.29
CA ARG A 48 3.00 6.73 5.95
C ARG A 48 4.11 7.70 5.53
N LEU A 49 3.79 8.68 4.67
CA LEU A 49 4.75 9.71 4.24
C LEU A 49 5.26 10.55 5.43
N GLU A 50 4.36 10.96 6.32
CA GLU A 50 4.69 11.70 7.54
C GLU A 50 5.59 10.87 8.47
N ALA A 51 5.29 9.58 8.66
CA ALA A 51 6.13 8.69 9.45
C ALA A 51 7.55 8.57 8.88
N MET A 52 7.68 8.45 7.55
CA MET A 52 8.99 8.44 6.89
C MET A 52 9.75 9.76 7.06
N GLN A 53 9.08 10.91 6.94
CA GLN A 53 9.69 12.22 7.13
C GLN A 53 10.20 12.41 8.57
N GLN A 54 9.44 11.96 9.57
CA GLN A 54 9.85 12.01 10.97
C GLN A 54 11.11 11.16 11.25
N MET A 55 11.25 10.01 10.58
CA MET A 55 12.45 9.18 10.69
C MET A 55 13.69 9.84 10.07
N ASN A 56 13.54 10.51 8.93
CA ASN A 56 14.65 11.17 8.24
C ASN A 56 15.13 12.45 8.95
N ASN A 57 14.29 13.05 9.79
CA ASN A 57 14.60 14.27 10.53
C ASN A 57 15.15 14.01 11.95
N LYS A 58 15.38 12.74 12.32
CA LYS A 58 16.04 12.33 13.56
C LYS A 58 17.50 11.97 13.29
#